data_AF-A0A520WCT4-F1
#
_entry.id   AF-A0A520WCT4-F1
#
_cell.length_a   1.000
_cell.length_b   1.000
_cell.length_c   1.000
_cell.angle_alpha   90.00
_cell.angle_beta   90.00
_cell.angle_gamma   90.00
#
_symmetry.space_group_name_H-M   'P 1'
#
loop_
_entity.id
_entity.type
_entity.pdbx_description
1 polymer ?
#
loop_
_entity_poly.entity_id
_entity_poly.type
_entity_poly.pdbx_seq_one_letter_code
_entity_poly.pdbx_strand_id
1 'polypeptide(L)' 'MTLYFVEVGLVLLIAPWTVYWERNIFVEMYPALEPYLLVQTVRGAVSGLGLINLFAAVTEFGSIVRPSDTAW' A
#
# COMPACT_ATOMS: atom_id res chain seq x y z
N MET A 1 -0.90 -0.36 -16.61
CA MET A 1 0.13 -0.27 -15.55
C MET A 1 -0.39 0.43 -14.30
N THR A 2 -1.08 1.57 -14.42
CA THR A 2 -1.58 2.37 -13.27
C THR A 2 -2.54 1.64 -12.32
N LEU A 3 -3.41 0.75 -12.83
CA LEU A 3 -4.33 -0.03 -11.99
C LEU A 3 -3.59 -0.92 -10.97
N TYR A 4 -2.43 -1.46 -11.34
CA TYR A 4 -1.64 -2.36 -10.49
C TYR A 4 -1.05 -1.63 -9.29
N PHE A 5 -0.63 -0.37 -9.47
CA PHE A 5 -0.12 0.47 -8.39
C PHE A 5 -1.21 0.84 -7.39
N VAL A 6 -2.43 1.12 -7.88
CA VAL A 6 -3.59 1.38 -7.03
C VAL A 6 -3.99 0.14 -6.25
N GLU A 7 -4.06 -1.02 -6.90
CA GLU A 7 -4.42 -2.28 -6.27
C GLU A 7 -3.39 -2.67 -5.19
N VAL A 8 -2.09 -2.63 -5.52
CA VAL A 8 -1.02 -2.90 -4.55
C VAL A 8 -1.02 -1.88 -3.41
N GLY A 9 -1.27 -0.60 -3.70
CA GLY A 9 -1.39 0.45 -2.67
C GLY A 9 -2.54 0.21 -1.71
N LEU A 10 -3.72 -0.15 -2.22
CA LEU A 10 -4.90 -0.49 -1.41
C LEU A 10 -4.69 -1.76 -0.60
N VAL A 11 -4.10 -2.80 -1.20
CA VAL A 11 -3.77 -4.03 -0.50
C VAL A 11 -2.80 -3.74 0.64
N LEU A 12 -1.73 -2.98 0.42
CA LEU A 12 -0.78 -2.61 1.49
C LEU A 12 -1.40 -1.72 2.57
N LEU A 13 -2.40 -0.91 2.22
CA LEU A 13 -3.08 -0.02 3.15
C LEU A 13 -4.11 -0.75 4.02
N ILE A 14 -4.82 -1.74 3.47
CA ILE A 14 -5.90 -2.46 4.16
C ILE A 14 -5.38 -3.74 4.81
N ALA A 15 -4.49 -4.48 4.16
CA ALA A 15 -3.96 -5.77 4.64
C ALA A 15 -3.54 -5.74 6.12
N PRO A 16 -2.68 -4.81 6.60
CA PRO A 16 -2.27 -4.77 8.01
C PRO A 16 -3.39 -4.49 9.02
N TRP A 17 -4.59 -4.11 8.57
CA TRP A 17 -5.77 -3.88 9.41
C TRP A 17 -6.77 -5.02 9.37
N THR A 18 -6.55 -6.02 8.52
CA THR A 18 -7.42 -7.19 8.43
C THR A 18 -7.12 -8.20 9.53
N VAL A 19 -8.17 -8.90 9.98
CA VAL A 19 -8.04 -10.05 10.90
C VAL A 19 -7.17 -11.16 10.29
N TYR A 20 -7.11 -11.24 8.96
CA TYR A 20 -6.23 -12.15 8.23
C TYR A 20 -4.75 -11.86 8.47
N TRP A 21 -4.33 -10.60 8.66
CA TRP A 21 -2.93 -10.24 8.92
C TRP A 21 -2.40 -10.79 10.24
N GLU A 22 -3.24 -10.79 11.28
CA GLU A 22 -2.89 -11.35 12.60
C GLU A 22 -2.94 -12.88 12.63
N ARG A 23 -3.66 -13.51 11.69
CA ARG A 23 -3.82 -14.97 11.56
C ARG A 23 -3.33 -15.49 10.21
N ASN A 24 -2.23 -14.95 9.71
CA ASN A 24 -1.71 -15.26 8.37
C ASN A 24 -0.55 -16.27 8.41
N ILE A 25 -0.43 -17.01 7.30
CA ILE A 25 0.66 -17.96 6.99
C ILE A 25 2.07 -17.36 7.22
N PHE A 26 2.24 -16.03 7.16
CA PHE A 26 3.52 -15.37 7.44
C PHE A 26 3.97 -15.45 8.90
N VAL A 27 3.02 -15.36 9.84
CA VAL A 27 3.29 -15.57 11.27
C VAL A 27 3.60 -17.04 11.51
N GLU A 28 2.89 -17.93 10.82
CA GLU A 28 3.09 -19.38 10.88
C GLU A 28 4.43 -19.82 10.24
N MET A 29 4.86 -19.13 9.18
CA MET A 29 6.11 -19.40 8.44
C MET A 29 7.33 -18.73 9.08
N TYR A 30 7.14 -17.59 9.76
CA TYR A 30 8.19 -16.84 10.45
C TYR A 30 7.75 -16.37 11.84
N PRO A 31 7.68 -17.29 12.83
CA PRO A 31 7.26 -16.96 14.20
C PRO A 31 8.19 -15.94 14.88
N ALA A 32 9.44 -15.82 14.43
CA ALA A 32 10.37 -14.79 14.93
C ALA A 32 9.98 -13.36 14.54
N LEU A 33 9.18 -13.17 13.48
CA LEU A 33 8.69 -11.87 13.03
C LEU A 33 7.32 -11.53 13.61
N GLU A 34 6.63 -12.48 14.24
CA GLU A 34 5.34 -12.29 14.93
C GLU A 34 5.33 -11.06 15.86
N PRO A 35 6.28 -10.90 16.81
CA PRO A 35 6.25 -9.75 17.71
C PRO A 35 6.51 -8.42 17.00
N TYR A 36 7.17 -8.43 15.83
CA TYR A 36 7.39 -7.21 15.04
C TYR A 36 6.19 -6.87 14.17
N LEU A 37 5.57 -7.86 13.52
CA LEU A 37 4.41 -7.68 12.64
C LEU A 37 3.13 -7.29 13.40
N LEU A 38 3.01 -7.70 14.66
CA LEU A 38 1.88 -7.35 15.53
C LEU A 38 2.00 -5.95 16.17
N VAL A 39 3.19 -5.34 16.13
CA VAL A 39 3.38 -3.97 16.65
C VAL A 39 2.69 -2.96 15.74
N GLN A 40 1.92 -2.04 16.34
CA GLN A 40 1.19 -0.97 15.64
C GLN A 40 2.11 -0.11 14.74
N THR A 41 3.38 0.05 15.09
CA THR A 41 4.38 0.76 14.27
C THR A 41 4.61 0.10 12.91
N VAL A 42 4.68 -1.24 12.85
CA VAL A 42 4.89 -1.96 11.59
C VAL A 42 3.64 -1.90 10.73
N ARG A 43 2.46 -2.03 11.35
CA ARG A 43 1.17 -1.82 10.67
C ARG A 43 1.09 -0.42 10.06
N GLY A 44 1.53 0.60 10.81
CA GLY A 44 1.64 1.98 10.33
C GLY A 44 2.66 2.14 9.20
N ALA A 45 3.83 1.50 9.28
CA ALA A 45 4.86 1.56 8.25
C ALA A 45 4.39 0.91 6.93
N VAL A 46 3.76 -0.26 7.00
CA VAL A 46 3.19 -0.96 5.83
C VAL A 46 2.06 -0.14 5.22
N SER A 47 1.18 0.43 6.05
CA SER A 47 0.11 1.34 5.58
C SER A 47 0.68 2.61 4.94
N GLY A 48 1.78 3.14 5.49
CA GLY A 48 2.50 4.29 4.94
C GLY A 48 3.11 4.02 3.56
N LEU A 49 3.67 2.83 3.35
CA LEU A 49 4.12 2.39 2.03
C LEU A 49 2.95 2.29 1.04
N GLY A 50 1.80 1.75 1.47
CA GLY A 50 0.57 1.73 0.66
C GLY A 50 0.08 3.13 0.28
N LEU A 51 0.14 4.08 1.22
CA LEU A 51 -0.18 5.50 1.00
C LEU A 51 0.71 6.17 -0.03
N ILE A 52 2.03 5.95 0.03
CA ILE A 52 2.99 6.48 -0.95
C ILE A 52 2.68 5.93 -2.34
N ASN A 53 2.37 4.63 -2.43
CA ASN A 53 2.05 3.97 -3.69
C ASN A 53 0.74 4.49 -4.31
N LEU A 54 -0.28 4.70 -3.46
CA LEU A 54 -1.54 5.35 -3.84
C LEU A 54 -1.32 6.79 -4.29
N PHE A 55 -0.48 7.55 -3.59
CA PHE A 55 -0.16 8.93 -3.95
C PHE A 55 0.55 8.99 -5.31
N ALA A 56 1.53 8.12 -5.56
CA ALA A 56 2.19 8.00 -6.85
C ALA A 56 1.18 7.71 -7.98
N ALA A 57 0.27 6.76 -7.77
CA ALA A 57 -0.79 6.45 -8.73
C ALA A 57 -1.74 7.64 -8.98
N VAL A 58 -2.10 8.41 -7.95
CA VAL A 58 -2.93 9.63 -8.08
C VAL A 58 -2.19 10.72 -8.84
N THR A 59 -0.89 10.93 -8.58
CA THR A 59 -0.09 11.92 -9.32
C THR A 59 0.05 11.57 -10.80
N GLU A 60 0.24 10.29 -11.12
CA GLU A 60 0.32 9.80 -12.49
C GLU A 60 -1.04 9.94 -13.20
N PHE A 61 -2.15 9.61 -12.53
CA PHE A 61 -3.50 9.82 -13.05
C PHE A 61 -3.85 11.31 -13.24
N GLY A 62 -3.41 12.18 -12.33
CA GLY A 62 -3.58 13.62 -12.43
C GLY A 62 -2.80 14.23 -13.60
N SER A 63 -1.64 13.66 -13.95
CA SER A 63 -0.86 14.07 -15.12
C SER A 63 -1.56 13.76 -16.45
N ILE A 64 -2.35 12.68 -16.50
CA ILE A 64 -3.18 12.32 -17.65
C ILE A 64 -4.41 13.24 -17.76
N VAL A 65 -4.97 13.67 -16.64
CA VAL A 65 -6.15 14.55 -16.61
C VAL A 65 -5.82 16.00 -16.93
N ARG A 66 -4.57 16.44 -16.75
CA ARG A 66 -4.14 17.76 -17.20
C ARG A 66 -4.04 17.74 -18.74
N PRO A 67 -4.97 18.37 -19.48
CA PRO A 67 -4.73 18.60 -20.90
C PRO A 67 -3.49 19.49 -20.95
N SER A 68 -2.44 19.02 -21.62
CA SER A 68 -1.34 19.88 -22.00
C SER A 68 -1.85 20.85 -23.06
N ASP A 69 -2.63 21.86 -22.64
CA ASP A 69 -2.87 23.07 -23.43
C ASP A 69 -1.56 23.88 -23.41
N THR A 70 -0.57 23.37 -24.12
CA THR A 70 0.48 24.17 -24.71
C THR A 70 0.22 24.15 -26.21
N ALA A 71 -0.83 24.87 -26.60
CA ALA A 71 -0.95 25.39 -27.95
C ALA A 71 0.11 26.48 -28.11
N TRP A 72 0.94 26.27 -29.13
CA TRP A 72 1.93 27.17 -29.71
C TRP A 72 1.31 28.51 -30.14
#